data_AF-A0A1I9G6Y0-F1
#
_entry.id   AF-A0A1I9G6Y0-F1
#
_cell.length_a   1.000
_cell.length_b   1.000
_cell.length_c   1.000
_cell.angle_alpha   90.00
_cell.angle_beta   90.00
_cell.angle_gamma   90.00
#
_symmetry.space_group_name_H-M   'P 1'
#
loop_
_entity.id
_entity.type
_entity.pdbx_description
1 polymer ?
#
loop_
_entity_poly.entity_id
_entity_poly.type
_entity_poly.pdbx_seq_one_letter_code
_entity_poly.pdbx_strand_id
1 'polypeptide(L)'
;DTILGGTLAVCCFFFNHGQATRVQWTPPLRESFGYPVFLAQILVITYVLRYIKNGFLWSLLIAYFTTTFVLFWQFSAFALTTQMGSIFVTFVLDFIPIRTMSTIVYGHAIAFFTAFILLFGNEMLLTSFYLSSIITLWIIMSLDRYLYLITNRPFYIIVNSTLFIAGTVGIKLTISHLMRVEDDVSFCFFLHIMLKKLS
;
A
#
# COMPACT_ATOMS: atom_id res chain seq x y z
N ASP A 1 14.57 13.74 20.58
CA ASP A 1 13.20 13.16 20.61
C ASP A 1 12.98 11.93 19.73
N THR A 2 13.53 11.83 18.52
CA THR A 2 13.29 10.65 17.65
C THR A 2 13.93 9.33 18.13
N ILE A 3 15.10 9.40 18.78
CA ILE A 3 15.84 8.20 19.23
C ILE A 3 15.09 7.51 20.38
N LEU A 4 14.55 8.28 21.32
CA LEU A 4 13.84 7.76 22.49
C LEU A 4 12.54 7.05 22.09
N GLY A 5 11.81 7.57 21.10
CA GLY A 5 10.65 6.89 20.52
C GLY A 5 11.01 5.59 19.78
N GLY A 6 12.13 5.58 19.05
CA GLY A 6 12.65 4.38 18.39
C GLY A 6 13.06 3.30 19.41
N THR A 7 13.80 3.67 20.44
CA THR A 7 14.20 2.75 21.52
C THR A 7 12.97 2.23 22.27
N LEU A 8 11.99 3.08 22.56
CA LEU A 8 10.74 2.67 23.18
C LEU A 8 9.97 1.67 22.32
N ALA A 9 9.86 1.90 21.00
CA ALA A 9 9.20 0.98 20.08
C ALA A 9 9.91 -0.38 20.02
N VAL A 10 11.25 -0.39 20.00
CA VAL A 10 12.05 -1.63 20.06
C VAL A 10 11.84 -2.36 21.38
N CYS A 11 11.85 -1.65 22.50
CA CYS A 11 11.57 -2.24 23.82
C CYS A 11 10.14 -2.81 23.90
N CYS A 12 9.14 -2.10 23.40
CA CYS A 12 7.76 -2.58 23.33
C CYS A 12 7.62 -3.81 22.43
N PHE A 13 8.33 -3.85 21.29
CA PHE A 13 8.37 -5.03 20.43
C PHE A 13 8.98 -6.23 21.15
N PHE A 14 10.11 -6.08 21.84
CA PHE A 14 10.73 -7.17 22.60
C PHE A 14 9.86 -7.63 23.77
N PHE A 15 9.23 -6.71 24.50
CA PHE A 15 8.32 -7.03 25.59
C PHE A 15 7.09 -7.80 25.12
N ASN A 16 6.59 -7.48 23.92
CA ASN A 16 5.42 -8.12 23.33
C ASN A 16 5.78 -9.23 22.30
N HIS A 17 7.06 -9.61 22.20
CA HIS A 17 7.56 -10.50 21.16
C HIS A 17 6.86 -11.87 21.19
N GLY A 18 6.55 -12.38 22.39
CA GLY A 18 5.86 -13.66 22.56
C GLY A 18 4.42 -13.72 22.01
N GLN A 19 3.76 -12.57 21.79
CA GLN A 19 2.46 -12.47 21.11
C GLN A 19 2.60 -11.91 19.68
N ALA A 20 3.65 -11.14 19.39
CA ALA A 20 3.94 -10.58 18.08
C ALA A 20 4.49 -11.62 17.08
N THR A 21 5.14 -12.68 17.57
CA THR A 21 5.71 -13.75 16.75
C THR A 21 5.44 -15.12 17.38
N ARG A 22 4.29 -15.72 17.09
CA ARG A 22 4.14 -17.19 17.25
C ARG A 22 5.03 -18.01 16.29
N VAL A 23 5.83 -17.30 15.48
CA VAL A 23 6.70 -17.80 14.42
C VAL A 23 7.95 -18.50 14.94
N GLN A 24 8.41 -18.27 16.18
CA GLN A 24 9.59 -19.00 16.70
C GLN A 24 9.36 -20.52 16.81
N TRP A 25 8.09 -20.96 16.90
CA TRP A 25 7.74 -22.37 17.07
C TRP A 25 7.23 -23.05 15.79
N THR A 26 7.14 -22.31 14.67
CA THR A 26 6.80 -22.87 13.35
C THR A 26 8.02 -22.75 12.44
N PRO A 27 8.30 -23.74 11.55
CA PRO A 27 9.42 -23.67 10.61
C PRO A 27 9.46 -22.31 9.92
N PRO A 28 10.65 -21.71 9.65
CA PRO A 28 10.76 -20.36 9.13
C PRO A 28 9.98 -20.22 7.82
N LEU A 29 8.76 -19.71 7.93
CA LEU A 29 7.92 -19.40 6.77
C LEU A 29 8.57 -18.23 6.04
N ARG A 30 8.56 -18.29 4.71
CA ARG A 30 9.06 -17.25 3.80
C ARG A 30 8.65 -15.82 4.22
N GLU A 31 7.45 -15.72 4.81
CA GLU A 31 6.83 -14.52 5.36
C GLU A 31 7.68 -13.81 6.44
N SER A 32 8.41 -14.58 7.24
CA SER A 32 9.29 -14.06 8.30
C SER A 32 10.46 -13.26 7.76
N PHE A 33 10.91 -13.57 6.53
CA PHE A 33 11.95 -12.80 5.83
C PHE A 33 11.41 -11.53 5.18
N GLY A 34 10.09 -11.44 4.94
CA GLY A 34 9.45 -10.25 4.39
C GLY A 34 9.35 -9.10 5.41
N TYR A 35 9.15 -9.41 6.70
CA TYR A 35 8.99 -8.40 7.74
C TYR A 35 10.15 -7.39 7.89
N PRO A 36 11.43 -7.80 8.00
CA PRO A 36 12.53 -6.85 8.09
C PRO A 36 12.69 -6.00 6.82
N VAL A 37 12.42 -6.58 5.65
CA VAL A 37 12.44 -5.84 4.36
C VAL A 37 11.33 -4.79 4.34
N PHE A 38 10.14 -5.12 4.85
CA PHE A 38 9.03 -4.19 4.95
C PHE A 38 9.33 -3.03 5.91
N LEU A 39 9.96 -3.31 7.05
CA LEU A 39 10.39 -2.25 7.98
C LEU A 39 11.41 -1.32 7.34
N ALA A 40 12.40 -1.86 6.62
CA ALA A 40 13.35 -1.04 5.86
C ALA A 40 12.64 -0.20 4.79
N GLN A 41 11.65 -0.77 4.11
CA GLN A 41 10.83 -0.09 3.12
C GLN A 41 10.04 1.08 3.73
N ILE A 42 9.37 0.87 4.86
CA ILE A 42 8.62 1.92 5.58
C ILE A 42 9.57 3.01 6.06
N LEU A 43 10.77 2.65 6.53
CA LEU A 43 11.79 3.60 6.96
C LEU A 43 12.21 4.51 5.80
N VAL A 44 12.48 3.93 4.62
CA VAL A 44 12.83 4.71 3.42
C VAL A 44 11.70 5.67 3.03
N ILE A 45 10.45 5.19 2.97
CA ILE A 45 9.30 6.05 2.65
C ILE A 45 9.15 7.16 3.69
N THR A 46 9.24 6.84 4.97
CA THR A 46 9.15 7.82 6.06
C THR A 46 10.27 8.86 5.96
N TYR A 47 11.48 8.44 5.60
CA TYR A 47 12.60 9.36 5.37
C TYR A 47 12.34 10.29 4.17
N VAL A 48 11.85 9.74 3.05
CA VAL A 48 11.46 10.52 1.87
C VAL A 48 10.39 11.55 2.20
N LEU A 49 9.37 11.15 2.97
CA LEU A 49 8.29 12.01 3.42
C LEU A 49 8.80 13.11 4.37
N ARG A 50 9.57 12.75 5.40
CA ARG A 50 10.06 13.68 6.43
C ARG A 50 10.96 14.77 5.86
N TYR A 51 11.82 14.43 4.90
CA TYR A 51 12.76 15.35 4.29
C TYR A 51 12.32 15.85 2.90
N ILE A 52 11.07 15.58 2.52
CA ILE A 52 10.45 16.02 1.25
C ILE A 52 11.39 15.71 0.07
N LYS A 53 11.95 14.51 0.08
CA LYS A 53 12.86 14.08 -0.99
C LYS A 53 12.04 13.81 -2.25
N ASN A 54 12.62 14.14 -3.38
CA ASN A 54 12.06 13.84 -4.69
C ASN A 54 13.18 13.39 -5.62
N GLY A 55 12.81 12.67 -6.67
CA GLY A 55 13.74 12.24 -7.72
C GLY A 55 13.78 10.73 -7.91
N PHE A 56 14.23 10.34 -9.11
CA PHE A 56 14.17 8.97 -9.60
C PHE A 56 14.95 7.97 -8.75
N LEU A 57 16.08 8.37 -8.16
CA LEU A 57 16.87 7.52 -7.27
C LEU A 57 16.07 7.05 -6.03
N TRP A 58 15.26 7.94 -5.46
CA TRP A 58 14.40 7.58 -4.33
C TRP A 58 13.27 6.64 -4.75
N SER A 59 12.70 6.85 -5.94
CA SER A 59 11.74 5.91 -6.54
C SER A 59 12.36 4.52 -6.74
N LEU A 60 13.60 4.44 -7.24
CA LEU A 60 14.31 3.16 -7.41
C LEU A 60 14.59 2.46 -6.07
N LEU A 61 14.98 3.23 -5.04
CA LEU A 61 15.23 2.67 -3.72
C LEU A 61 13.94 2.10 -3.09
N ILE A 62 12.83 2.85 -3.19
CA ILE A 62 11.50 2.36 -2.79
C ILE A 62 11.14 1.12 -3.61
N ALA A 63 11.41 1.13 -4.91
CA ALA A 63 11.09 0.01 -5.79
C ALA A 63 11.86 -1.26 -5.42
N TYR A 64 13.15 -1.14 -5.12
CA TYR A 64 14.00 -2.26 -4.72
C TYR A 64 13.47 -2.96 -3.46
N PHE A 65 13.22 -2.20 -2.39
CA PHE A 65 12.72 -2.78 -1.13
C PHE A 65 11.29 -3.31 -1.28
N THR A 66 10.42 -2.59 -2.01
CA THR A 66 9.03 -3.02 -2.24
C THR A 66 8.97 -4.30 -3.09
N THR A 67 9.78 -4.40 -4.16
CA THR A 67 9.85 -5.62 -4.99
C THR A 67 10.29 -6.82 -4.14
N THR A 68 11.37 -6.64 -3.37
CA THR A 68 11.91 -7.68 -2.49
C THR A 68 10.85 -8.15 -1.49
N PHE A 69 10.09 -7.21 -0.90
CA PHE A 69 8.99 -7.52 0.00
C PHE A 69 7.89 -8.35 -0.68
N VAL A 70 7.47 -7.97 -1.89
CA VAL A 70 6.42 -8.67 -2.65
C VAL A 70 6.86 -10.11 -2.99
N LEU A 71 8.14 -10.33 -3.29
CA LEU A 71 8.67 -11.66 -3.59
C LEU A 71 8.67 -12.58 -2.35
N PHE A 72 8.95 -12.04 -1.17
CA PHE A 72 8.98 -12.83 0.07
C PHE A 72 7.59 -13.10 0.65
N TRP A 73 6.61 -12.23 0.41
CA TRP A 73 5.28 -12.39 0.99
C TRP A 73 4.16 -12.31 -0.05
N GLN A 74 3.46 -13.44 -0.25
CA GLN A 74 2.35 -13.57 -1.19
C GLN A 74 1.17 -12.62 -0.88
N PHE A 75 0.89 -12.34 0.39
CA PHE A 75 -0.17 -11.42 0.82
C PHE A 75 0.32 -9.97 1.03
N SER A 76 1.54 -9.64 0.58
CA SER A 76 2.13 -8.29 0.65
C SER A 76 1.22 -7.20 0.10
N ALA A 77 0.41 -7.52 -0.92
CA ALA A 77 -0.54 -6.59 -1.53
C ALA A 77 -1.48 -5.94 -0.51
N PHE A 78 -1.88 -6.64 0.55
CA PHE A 78 -2.73 -6.09 1.61
C PHE A 78 -2.01 -4.99 2.41
N ALA A 79 -0.78 -5.27 2.85
CA ALA A 79 0.04 -4.33 3.60
C ALA A 79 0.37 -3.09 2.75
N LEU A 80 0.71 -3.30 1.47
CA LEU A 80 1.01 -2.22 0.53
C LEU A 80 -0.22 -1.39 0.18
N THR A 81 -1.41 -2.00 0.04
CA THR A 81 -2.67 -1.24 -0.16
C THR A 81 -2.93 -0.30 1.02
N THR A 82 -2.73 -0.79 2.25
CA THR A 82 -2.89 0.04 3.46
C THR A 82 -1.88 1.19 3.47
N GLN A 83 -0.65 0.94 3.03
CA GLN A 83 0.38 1.97 2.88
C GLN A 83 0.00 3.02 1.82
N MET A 84 -0.54 2.61 0.66
CA MET A 84 -1.03 3.57 -0.34
C MET A 84 -2.17 4.44 0.24
N GLY A 85 -3.07 3.85 1.03
CA GLY A 85 -4.13 4.59 1.72
C GLY A 85 -3.59 5.60 2.74
N SER A 86 -2.58 5.25 3.53
CA SER A 86 -1.98 6.19 4.50
C SER A 86 -1.23 7.34 3.83
N ILE A 87 -0.52 7.05 2.74
CA ILE A 87 0.13 8.07 1.90
C ILE A 87 -0.93 9.00 1.28
N PHE A 88 -2.03 8.46 0.78
CA PHE A 88 -3.15 9.23 0.25
C PHE A 88 -3.74 10.18 1.30
N VAL A 89 -4.01 9.71 2.52
CA VAL A 89 -4.50 10.56 3.61
C VAL A 89 -3.52 11.69 3.90
N THR A 90 -2.22 11.38 3.91
CA THR A 90 -1.17 12.38 4.17
C THR A 90 -1.07 13.41 3.03
N PHE A 91 -1.34 13.00 1.79
CA PHE A 91 -1.42 13.90 0.64
C PHE A 91 -2.65 14.81 0.69
N VAL A 92 -3.83 14.26 0.95
CA VAL A 92 -5.10 15.03 1.01
C VAL A 92 -5.13 16.04 2.16
N LEU A 93 -4.39 15.79 3.23
CA LEU A 93 -4.20 16.73 4.33
C LEU A 93 -3.17 17.83 4.05
N ASP A 94 -2.66 17.95 2.81
CA ASP A 94 -1.66 18.94 2.38
C ASP A 94 -0.29 18.82 3.12
N PHE A 95 0.01 17.69 3.76
CA PHE A 95 1.29 17.52 4.46
C PHE A 95 2.46 17.23 3.52
N ILE A 96 2.21 16.79 2.30
CA ILE A 96 3.23 16.35 1.34
C ILE A 96 3.00 17.03 -0.02
N PRO A 97 4.02 17.62 -0.65
CA PRO A 97 3.88 18.18 -1.98
C PRO A 97 3.74 17.08 -3.04
N ILE A 98 3.01 17.39 -4.12
CA ILE A 98 2.76 16.50 -5.26
C ILE A 98 4.01 15.85 -5.85
N ARG A 99 5.17 16.55 -5.82
CA ARG A 99 6.45 16.03 -6.33
C ARG A 99 6.98 14.85 -5.50
N THR A 100 6.85 14.93 -4.18
CA THR A 100 7.27 13.86 -3.27
C THR A 100 6.29 12.70 -3.32
N MET A 101 4.98 12.99 -3.35
CA MET A 101 3.94 11.99 -3.59
C MET A 101 4.21 11.22 -4.89
N SER A 102 4.53 11.93 -5.96
CA SER A 102 4.86 11.35 -7.25
C SER A 102 6.07 10.42 -7.21
N THR A 103 7.11 10.81 -6.49
CA THR A 103 8.31 9.98 -6.32
C THR A 103 7.96 8.63 -5.67
N ILE A 104 7.07 8.63 -4.67
CA ILE A 104 6.65 7.42 -3.96
C ILE A 104 5.74 6.54 -4.84
N VAL A 105 4.73 7.14 -5.49
CA VAL A 105 3.82 6.42 -6.39
C VAL A 105 4.57 5.81 -7.57
N TYR A 106 5.55 6.52 -8.16
CA TYR A 106 6.42 5.95 -9.19
C TYR A 106 7.27 4.80 -8.67
N GLY A 107 7.82 4.88 -7.45
CA GLY A 107 8.55 3.78 -6.85
C GLY A 107 7.70 2.52 -6.67
N HIS A 108 6.46 2.70 -6.23
CA HIS A 108 5.49 1.60 -6.12
C HIS A 108 5.04 1.05 -7.47
N ALA A 109 4.84 1.89 -8.47
CA ALA A 109 4.52 1.45 -9.83
C ALA A 109 5.66 0.60 -10.41
N ILE A 110 6.91 1.08 -10.33
CA ILE A 110 8.09 0.32 -10.77
C ILE A 110 8.16 -1.02 -10.02
N ALA A 111 8.00 -1.00 -8.69
CA ALA A 111 8.01 -2.21 -7.87
C ALA A 111 6.95 -3.23 -8.29
N PHE A 112 5.74 -2.77 -8.59
CA PHE A 112 4.65 -3.61 -9.04
C PHE A 112 5.01 -4.30 -10.36
N PHE A 113 5.47 -3.54 -11.36
CA PHE A 113 5.83 -4.09 -12.67
C PHE A 113 7.01 -5.06 -12.58
N THR A 114 8.06 -4.71 -11.83
CA THR A 114 9.22 -5.60 -11.63
C THR A 114 8.81 -6.88 -10.91
N ALA A 115 8.02 -6.78 -9.83
CA ALA A 115 7.52 -7.95 -9.11
C ALA A 115 6.60 -8.82 -9.99
N PHE A 116 5.73 -8.22 -10.79
CA PHE A 116 4.83 -8.94 -11.70
C PHE A 116 5.60 -9.77 -12.72
N ILE A 117 6.67 -9.21 -13.32
CA ILE A 117 7.55 -9.93 -14.24
C ILE A 117 8.29 -11.07 -13.51
N LEU A 118 8.86 -10.79 -12.34
CA LEU A 118 9.63 -11.79 -11.57
C LEU A 118 8.76 -12.94 -11.03
N LEU A 119 7.47 -12.68 -10.79
CA LEU A 119 6.49 -13.67 -10.36
C LEU A 119 5.78 -14.36 -11.54
N PHE A 120 6.29 -14.21 -12.77
CA PHE A 120 5.76 -14.82 -13.99
C PHE A 120 4.28 -14.53 -14.23
N GLY A 121 3.86 -13.28 -14.00
CA GLY A 121 2.49 -12.84 -14.31
C GLY A 121 1.45 -13.30 -13.28
N ASN A 122 1.75 -13.18 -11.99
CA ASN A 122 0.83 -13.61 -10.94
C ASN A 122 -0.52 -12.84 -10.97
N GLU A 123 -1.58 -13.55 -11.32
CA GLU A 123 -2.97 -13.08 -11.39
C GLU A 123 -3.47 -12.46 -10.08
N MET A 124 -3.02 -12.99 -8.94
CA MET A 124 -3.39 -12.47 -7.62
C MET A 124 -2.86 -11.05 -7.39
N LEU A 125 -1.68 -10.74 -7.94
CA LEU A 125 -1.09 -9.41 -7.85
C LEU A 125 -1.82 -8.43 -8.77
N LEU A 126 -2.21 -8.87 -9.97
CA LEU A 126 -2.94 -8.05 -10.95
C LEU A 126 -4.35 -7.67 -10.47
N THR A 127 -5.08 -8.62 -9.88
CA THR A 127 -6.45 -8.42 -9.37
C THR A 127 -6.50 -7.77 -7.97
N SER A 128 -5.34 -7.43 -7.42
CA SER A 128 -5.24 -6.87 -6.07
C SER A 128 -5.71 -5.41 -5.98
N PHE A 129 -6.19 -5.02 -4.79
CA PHE A 129 -6.45 -3.61 -4.46
C PHE A 129 -5.18 -2.76 -4.53
N TYR A 130 -3.99 -3.35 -4.46
CA TYR A 130 -2.73 -2.63 -4.53
C TYR A 130 -2.53 -1.98 -5.89
N LEU A 131 -2.67 -2.74 -6.99
CA LEU A 131 -2.59 -2.18 -8.35
C LEU A 131 -3.63 -1.07 -8.54
N SER A 132 -4.86 -1.34 -8.12
CA SER A 132 -5.95 -0.38 -8.23
C SER A 132 -5.67 0.92 -7.46
N SER A 133 -5.11 0.83 -6.26
CA SER A 133 -4.71 2.00 -5.46
C SER A 133 -3.57 2.81 -6.10
N ILE A 134 -2.63 2.16 -6.81
CA ILE A 134 -1.55 2.86 -7.54
C ILE A 134 -2.14 3.63 -8.72
N ILE A 135 -2.99 2.98 -9.52
CA ILE A 135 -3.61 3.60 -10.71
C ILE A 135 -4.48 4.80 -10.29
N THR A 136 -5.29 4.64 -9.24
CA THR A 136 -6.15 5.72 -8.75
C THR A 136 -5.36 6.90 -8.22
N LEU A 137 -4.28 6.67 -7.48
CA LEU A 137 -3.41 7.75 -7.02
C LEU A 137 -2.78 8.48 -8.19
N TRP A 138 -2.36 7.76 -9.23
CA TRP A 138 -1.82 8.38 -10.44
C TRP A 138 -2.85 9.26 -11.18
N ILE A 139 -4.12 8.82 -11.22
CA ILE A 139 -5.24 9.61 -11.75
C ILE A 139 -5.51 10.85 -10.89
N ILE A 140 -5.60 10.70 -9.56
CA ILE A 140 -5.83 11.81 -8.62
C ILE A 140 -4.73 12.86 -8.78
N MET A 141 -3.47 12.43 -8.85
CA MET A 141 -2.34 13.33 -9.04
C MET A 141 -2.36 14.06 -10.38
N SER A 142 -2.85 13.40 -11.44
CA SER A 142 -3.01 14.02 -12.75
C SER A 142 -4.15 15.05 -12.76
N LEU A 143 -5.19 14.81 -11.94
CA LEU A 143 -6.33 15.71 -11.72
C LEU A 143 -6.05 16.80 -10.67
N ASP A 144 -4.92 16.75 -9.97
CA ASP A 144 -4.57 17.66 -8.87
C ASP A 144 -4.73 19.14 -9.26
N ARG A 145 -4.31 19.51 -10.48
CA ARG A 145 -4.46 20.88 -11.01
C ARG A 145 -5.92 21.35 -11.04
N TYR A 146 -6.86 20.46 -11.35
CA TYR A 146 -8.29 20.77 -11.39
C TYR A 146 -8.90 20.72 -9.98
N LEU A 147 -8.47 19.77 -9.15
CA LEU A 147 -8.96 19.60 -7.79
C LEU A 147 -8.54 20.76 -6.88
N TYR A 148 -7.37 21.34 -7.12
CA TYR A 148 -6.87 22.51 -6.37
C TYR A 148 -7.67 23.79 -6.61
N LEU A 149 -8.51 23.85 -7.66
CA LEU A 149 -9.42 24.98 -7.88
C LEU A 149 -10.53 25.05 -6.82
N ILE A 150 -10.77 23.95 -6.09
CA ILE A 150 -11.74 23.88 -5.00
C ILE A 150 -11.18 24.65 -3.79
N THR A 151 -11.68 25.85 -3.56
CA THR A 151 -11.22 26.72 -2.45
C THR A 151 -11.59 26.16 -1.06
N ASN A 152 -12.69 25.41 -0.96
CA ASN A 152 -13.18 24.87 0.31
C ASN A 152 -12.43 23.60 0.72
N ARG A 153 -11.54 23.71 1.71
CA ARG A 153 -10.74 22.58 2.25
C ARG A 153 -11.55 21.32 2.62
N PRO A 154 -12.63 21.39 3.42
CA PRO A 154 -13.38 20.16 3.77
C PRO A 154 -14.02 19.52 2.53
N PHE A 155 -14.47 20.34 1.58
CA PHE A 155 -15.03 19.85 0.33
C PHE A 155 -13.97 19.18 -0.55
N TYR A 156 -12.76 19.77 -0.64
CA TYR A 156 -11.62 19.15 -1.32
C TYR A 156 -11.30 17.76 -0.75
N ILE A 157 -11.25 17.62 0.58
CA ILE A 157 -10.97 16.33 1.25
C ILE A 157 -12.04 15.30 0.94
N ILE A 158 -13.32 15.68 1.02
CA ILE A 158 -14.45 14.78 0.74
C ILE A 158 -14.43 14.31 -0.72
N VAL A 159 -14.25 15.24 -1.66
CA VAL A 159 -14.19 14.93 -3.10
C VAL A 159 -13.03 14.01 -3.42
N ASN A 160 -11.82 14.30 -2.92
CA ASN A 160 -10.64 13.45 -3.14
C ASN A 160 -10.82 12.07 -2.51
N SER A 161 -11.34 12.00 -1.28
CA SER A 161 -11.56 10.72 -0.58
C SER A 161 -12.59 9.86 -1.31
N THR A 162 -13.67 10.48 -1.78
CA THR A 162 -14.68 9.81 -2.60
C THR A 162 -14.07 9.30 -3.90
N LEU A 163 -13.25 10.12 -4.59
CA LEU A 163 -12.57 9.75 -5.82
C LEU A 163 -11.60 8.58 -5.62
N PHE A 164 -10.85 8.57 -4.51
CA PHE A 164 -9.93 7.48 -4.19
C PHE A 164 -10.65 6.17 -3.93
N ILE A 165 -11.72 6.19 -3.11
CA ILE A 165 -12.50 4.98 -2.80
C ILE A 165 -13.23 4.48 -4.05
N ALA A 166 -13.97 5.36 -4.73
CA ALA A 166 -14.72 5.00 -5.93
C ALA A 166 -13.80 4.53 -7.06
N GLY A 167 -12.67 5.20 -7.26
CA GLY A 167 -11.67 4.80 -8.24
C GLY A 167 -11.07 3.43 -7.90
N THR A 168 -10.77 3.15 -6.62
CA THR A 168 -10.10 1.91 -6.21
C THR A 168 -11.05 0.72 -6.31
N VAL A 169 -12.32 0.92 -5.95
CA VAL A 169 -13.34 -0.11 -6.14
C VAL A 169 -13.65 -0.29 -7.63
N GLY A 170 -13.85 0.80 -8.38
CA GLY A 170 -14.21 0.77 -9.79
C GLY A 170 -13.14 0.12 -10.68
N ILE A 171 -11.87 0.50 -10.50
CA ILE A 171 -10.76 -0.11 -11.25
C ILE A 171 -10.60 -1.58 -10.88
N LYS A 172 -10.71 -1.95 -9.61
CA LYS A 172 -10.65 -3.36 -9.22
C LYS A 172 -11.76 -4.17 -9.91
N LEU A 173 -13.01 -3.71 -9.83
CA LEU A 173 -14.14 -4.39 -10.47
C LEU A 173 -13.94 -4.52 -11.98
N THR A 174 -13.40 -3.48 -12.63
CA THR A 174 -13.08 -3.49 -14.06
C THR A 174 -12.01 -4.52 -14.40
N ILE A 175 -10.93 -4.59 -13.61
CA ILE A 175 -9.83 -5.55 -13.81
C ILE A 175 -10.32 -6.98 -13.57
N SER A 176 -11.09 -7.21 -12.50
CA SER A 176 -11.71 -8.51 -12.21
C SER A 176 -12.60 -8.97 -13.38
N HIS A 177 -13.44 -8.08 -13.90
CA HIS A 177 -14.32 -8.37 -15.02
C HIS A 177 -13.56 -8.61 -16.33
N LEU A 178 -12.49 -7.84 -16.60
CA LEU A 178 -11.67 -7.96 -17.82
C LEU A 178 -10.91 -9.28 -17.87
N MET A 179 -10.40 -9.75 -16.73
CA MET A 179 -9.61 -10.98 -16.64
C MET A 179 -10.47 -12.26 -16.70
N ARG A 180 -11.80 -12.16 -16.86
CA ARG A 180 -12.72 -13.32 -16.85
C ARG A 180 -12.48 -14.27 -15.67
N VAL A 181 -12.02 -13.72 -14.55
CA VAL A 181 -12.16 -14.40 -13.27
C VAL A 181 -13.65 -14.30 -12.98
N GLU A 182 -14.40 -15.34 -13.33
CA GLU A 182 -15.69 -15.57 -12.71
C GLU A 182 -15.45 -15.44 -11.21
N ASP A 183 -16.04 -14.41 -10.60
CA ASP A 183 -16.10 -14.22 -9.15
C ASP A 183 -16.98 -15.34 -8.56
N ASP A 184 -16.55 -16.58 -8.73
CA ASP A 184 -17.01 -17.68 -7.93
C ASP A 184 -16.37 -17.46 -6.55
N VAL A 185 -17.19 -16.89 -5.67
CA VAL A 185 -17.24 -17.19 -4.23
C VAL A 185 -16.45 -16.27 -3.28
N SER A 186 -15.40 -15.52 -3.62
CA SER A 186 -14.51 -15.06 -2.52
C SER A 186 -14.98 -13.90 -1.60
N PHE A 187 -15.79 -12.92 -2.04
CA PHE A 187 -16.21 -11.80 -1.15
C PHE A 187 -17.65 -11.92 -0.63
N CYS A 188 -18.60 -12.29 -1.50
CA CYS A 188 -20.01 -12.44 -1.12
C CYS A 188 -20.23 -13.67 -0.20
N PHE A 189 -19.46 -14.75 -0.40
CA PHE A 189 -19.50 -15.94 0.47
C PHE A 189 -18.85 -15.68 1.83
N PHE A 190 -17.80 -14.86 1.91
CA PHE A 190 -17.19 -14.47 3.19
C PHE A 190 -18.15 -13.63 4.03
N LEU A 191 -18.87 -12.69 3.42
CA LEU A 191 -19.93 -11.90 4.10
C LEU A 191 -21.13 -12.78 4.50
N HIS A 192 -21.53 -13.73 3.64
CA HIS A 192 -22.62 -14.66 3.92
C HIS A 192 -22.27 -15.64 5.07
N ILE A 193 -21.04 -16.16 5.12
CA ILE A 193 -20.56 -17.02 6.23
C ILE A 193 -20.52 -16.24 7.55
N MET A 194 -20.07 -14.99 7.53
CA MET A 194 -20.04 -14.14 8.73
C MET A 194 -21.45 -13.85 9.25
N LEU A 195 -22.41 -13.55 8.36
CA LEU A 195 -23.81 -13.32 8.73
C LEU A 195 -24.50 -14.57 9.27
N LYS A 196 -24.19 -15.76 8.72
CA LYS A 196 -24.77 -17.03 9.20
C LYS A 196 -24.20 -17.52 10.53
N LYS A 197 -23.06 -16.97 10.97
CA LYS A 197 -22.40 -17.32 12.24
C LYS A 197 -22.79 -16.39 13.39
N LEU A 198 -23.54 -15.32 13.10
CA LEU A 198 -24.08 -14.33 14.03
C LEU A 198 -25.60 -14.47 14.25
N SER A 199 -26.24 -15.40 13.54
CA SER A 199 -27.60 -15.88 13.76
C SER A 199 -27.56 -17.26 14.40
#